data_AF-A0A081DAQ0-F1
#
_entry.id   AF-A0A081DAQ0-F1
#
_cell.length_a   1.000
_cell.length_b   1.000
_cell.length_c   1.000
_cell.angle_alpha   90.00
_cell.angle_beta   90.00
_cell.angle_gamma   90.00
#
_symmetry.space_group_name_H-M   'P 1'
#
loop_
_entity.id
_entity.type
_entity.pdbx_description
1 polymer ?
#
loop_
_entity_poly.entity_id
_entity_poly.type
_entity_poly.pdbx_seq_one_letter_code
_entity_poly.pdbx_strand_id
1 'polypeptide(L)' 'MARKKEYIESEVIEKAMTLFWRNGYENTSMQMLEKEMGINKFSIYSSFGSKHGVL' A
#
# COMPACT_ATOMS: atom_id res chain seq x y z
N MET A 1 3.57 6.19 23.19
CA MET A 1 4.60 5.43 22.47
C MET A 1 4.08 5.16 21.08
N ALA A 2 4.75 5.66 20.03
CA ALA A 2 4.34 5.40 18.66
C ALA A 2 4.33 3.89 18.43
N ARG A 3 3.18 3.32 18.06
CA ARG A 3 3.07 1.91 17.70
C ARG A 3 4.10 1.66 16.59
N LYS A 4 5.09 0.80 16.86
CA LYS A 4 6.14 0.48 15.88
C LYS A 4 5.42 -0.09 14.65
N LYS A 5 5.47 0.61 13.52
CA LYS A 5 4.92 0.09 12.28
C LYS A 5 5.67 -1.21 11.98
N GLU A 6 4.94 -2.30 11.78
CA GLU A 6 5.52 -3.62 11.49
C GLU A 6 6.07 -3.72 10.06
N TYR A 7 6.08 -2.61 9.32
CA TYR A 7 6.50 -2.52 7.94
C TYR A 7 7.31 -1.25 7.70
N ILE A 8 8.14 -1.30 6.65
CA ILE A 8 8.96 -0.17 6.21
C ILE A 8 8.22 0.53 5.07
N GLU A 9 7.69 1.74 5.32
CA GLU A 9 6.85 2.49 4.38
C GLU A 9 7.42 2.55 2.96
N SER A 10 8.71 2.80 2.81
CA SER A 10 9.36 2.89 1.49
C SER A 10 9.27 1.60 0.68
N GLU A 11 9.48 0.44 1.32
CA GLU A 11 9.32 -0.87 0.64
C GLU A 11 7.87 -1.10 0.21
N VAL A 12 6.93 -0.65 1.03
CA VAL A 12 5.51 -0.87 0.76
C VAL A 12 5.02 0.03 -0.39
N ILE A 13 5.50 1.26 -0.45
CA ILE A 13 5.25 2.19 -1.55
C ILE A 13 5.85 1.64 -2.85
N GLU A 14 7.08 1.13 -2.83
CA GLU A 14 7.74 0.56 -4.02
C GLU A 14 6.96 -0.64 -4.59
N LYS A 15 6.45 -1.51 -3.71
CA LYS A 15 5.58 -2.63 -4.09
C LYS A 15 4.27 -2.15 -4.71
N ALA A 16 3.63 -1.14 -4.12
CA ALA A 16 2.41 -0.55 -4.65
C ALA A 16 2.63 0.13 -6.01
N MET A 17 3.73 0.87 -6.19
CA MET A 17 4.13 1.46 -7.47
C MET A 17 4.32 0.39 -8.54
N THR A 18 5.00 -0.70 -8.20
CA THR A 18 5.22 -1.84 -9.11
C THR A 18 3.89 -2.46 -9.54
N LEU A 19 2.95 -2.61 -8.60
CA LEU A 19 1.60 -3.11 -8.89
C LEU A 19 0.83 -2.16 -9.82
N PHE A 20 0.90 -0.85 -9.57
CA PHE A 20 0.27 0.16 -10.43
C PHE A 20 0.88 0.16 -11.83
N TRP A 21 2.19 0.01 -11.97
CA TRP A 21 2.85 -0.10 -13.27
C TRP A 21 2.44 -1.35 -14.05
N ARG A 22 2.24 -2.48 -13.37
CA ARG A 22 1.89 -3.76 -14.01
C ARG A 22 0.43 -3.85 -14.41
N ASN A 23 -0.49 -3.41 -13.55
CA ASN A 23 -1.93 -3.61 -13.74
C ASN A 23 -2.65 -2.34 -14.21
N GLY A 24 -2.02 -1.17 -14.06
CA GLY A 24 -2.67 0.13 -14.18
C GLY A 24 -3.34 0.54 -12.87
N TYR A 25 -3.35 1.86 -12.61
CA TYR A 25 -3.95 2.41 -11.39
C TYR A 25 -5.41 2.02 -11.25
N GLU A 26 -6.24 2.15 -12.30
CA GLU A 26 -7.67 1.89 -12.22
C GLU A 26 -8.01 0.42 -11.96
N ASN A 27 -7.25 -0.51 -12.56
CA ASN A 27 -7.45 -1.94 -12.36
C ASN A 27 -6.87 -2.46 -11.03
N THR A 28 -6.12 -1.64 -10.29
CA THR A 28 -5.54 -2.04 -9.01
C THR A 28 -6.56 -1.83 -7.88
N SER A 29 -6.98 -2.93 -7.25
CA SER A 29 -7.90 -2.89 -6.11
C SER A 29 -7.15 -2.82 -4.78
N MET A 30 -7.85 -2.40 -3.71
CA MET A 30 -7.28 -2.40 -2.36
C MET A 30 -6.84 -3.80 -1.89
N GLN A 31 -7.52 -4.86 -2.35
CA GLN A 31 -7.15 -6.25 -2.03
C GLN A 31 -5.85 -6.67 -2.70
N MET A 32 -5.62 -6.22 -3.95
CA MET A 32 -4.33 -6.45 -4.61
C MET A 32 -3.21 -5.69 -3.89
N LEU A 33 -3.48 -4.46 -3.47
CA LEU A 33 -2.54 -3.69 -2.67
C LEU A 33 -2.23 -4.40 -1.35
N GLU A 34 -3.22 -4.86 -0.60
CA GLU A 34 -2.99 -5.64 0.62
C GLU A 34 -2.06 -6.85 0.38
N LYS A 35 -2.32 -7.59 -0.70
CA LYS A 35 -1.54 -8.77 -1.06
C LYS A 35 -0.11 -8.45 -1.49
N GLU A 36 0.08 -7.44 -2.33
CA GLU A 36 1.40 -7.06 -2.83
C GLU A 36 2.23 -6.39 -1.72
N MET A 37 1.62 -5.44 -1.01
CA MET A 37 2.24 -4.65 0.06
C MET A 37 2.53 -5.50 1.31
N GLY A 38 1.80 -6.62 1.50
CA GLY A 38 1.95 -7.49 2.66
C GLY A 38 1.42 -6.87 3.96
N ILE A 39 0.58 -5.83 3.85
CA ILE A 39 -0.05 -5.15 4.98
C ILE A 39 -1.56 -5.11 4.78
N ASN A 40 -2.31 -5.07 5.88
CA ASN A 40 -3.76 -4.97 5.80
C ASN A 40 -4.23 -3.57 5.35
N LYS A 41 -5.46 -3.48 4.86
CA LYS A 41 -6.10 -2.25 4.39
C LYS A 41 -6.15 -1.21 5.49
N PHE A 42 -6.35 -1.62 6.74
CA PHE A 42 -6.37 -0.70 7.87
C PHE A 42 -5.03 0.03 8.05
N SER A 43 -3.92 -0.66 7.84
CA SER A 43 -2.57 -0.08 7.87
C SER A 43 -2.35 0.84 6.68
N ILE A 44 -2.86 0.47 5.50
CA ILE A 44 -2.84 1.31 4.30
C ILE A 44 -3.64 2.60 4.54
N TYR A 45 -4.88 2.50 5.01
CA TYR A 45 -5.73 3.65 5.34
C TYR A 45 -5.12 4.50 6.46
N SER A 46 -4.53 3.88 7.49
CA SER A 46 -3.96 4.59 8.63
C SER A 46 -2.66 5.34 8.28
N SER A 47 -1.91 4.91 7.27
CA SER A 47 -0.59 5.50 6.96
C SER A 47 -0.54 6.26 5.64
N PHE A 48 -1.35 5.86 4.67
CA PHE A 48 -1.42 6.49 3.35
C PHE A 48 -2.79 7.12 3.09
N GLY A 49 -3.77 6.96 3.99
CA GLY A 49 -5.09 7.58 3.88
C GLY A 49 -6.01 6.91 2.85
N SER A 50 -5.54 6.65 1.63
CA SER A 50 -6.28 5.92 0.59
C SER A 50 -5.33 5.41 -0.49
N LYS A 51 -5.85 4.70 -1.50
CA LYS A 51 -5.11 4.33 -2.70
C LYS A 51 -4.38 5.52 -3.38
N HIS A 52 -4.90 6.74 -3.23
CA HIS A 52 -4.28 7.96 -3.76
C HIS A 52 -3.05 8.42 -2.97
N GLY A 53 -2.91 8.05 -1.70
CA GLY A 53 -1.73 8.43 -0.91
C GLY A 53 -0.57 7.43 -1.01
N VAL A 54 -0.73 6.40 -1.85
CA VAL A 54 0.34 5.45 -2.22
C VAL A 54 0.87 5.76 -3.65
N LEU A 55 0.35 6.80 -4.30
CA LEU A 55 0.87 7.40 -5.53
C LEU A 55 1.82 8.54 -5.16
#